data_AF-A0A060VXU1-F1
#
_entry.id   AF-A0A060VXU1-F1
#
_cell.length_a   1.000
_cell.length_b   1.000
_cell.length_c   1.000
_cell.angle_alpha   90.00
_cell.angle_beta   90.00
_cell.angle_gamma   90.00
#
_symmetry.space_group_name_H-M   'P 1'
#
loop_
_entity.id
_entity.type
_entity.pdbx_description
1 polymer ?
#
loop_
_entity_poly.entity_id
_entity_poly.type
_entity_poly.pdbx_seq_one_letter_code
_entity_poly.pdbx_strand_id
1 'polypeptide(L)'
;MTTALALFVVGFESVKPLLSTEMEPLPASFYGNMCKRNPVISAFDGDIKTFMSFMKRISTLPTYDHNSYARGAKTLFEIWNKYKPRLPTNYYEEHMLQMADFLFGIKLYRLGLWQGYCRYLQQFSTVTIEDIRDVDHFKTSFFPKGFDTDQAKLTFRALQGCCLCAFQLERERGSQPTQKGVQRLLSILGFVRIMMQAVLPHEHLCWLLYNGSLYIYNICRYLMSMSRAAQAMEFLLWACICLETSIPLMTARFLAWRATLYCAVCQCYYDSQANVQAEVFARRALGKVSELGKLEEMSGLPATTETQRAYKVATIKLATMVFKRSVYEPRRKPKGLFRHKQKSNLKEIQSMPWPRTPTERVLMELFEGNAAQFLAIVEALWDTSRRPLQTGMPEEPEIQEVSLELMSAGISILSGIGGSTERARDDSIPTCLNAVTANFTLMDMAAAGENFGVLSFHIS
;
A
#
# COMPACT_ATOMS: atom_id res chain seq x y z
N MET A 1 48.20 16.43 -11.19
CA MET A 1 47.13 16.62 -10.17
C MET A 1 45.93 17.15 -10.93
N THR A 2 44.74 16.55 -10.96
CA THR A 2 44.07 15.67 -9.99
C THR A 2 42.99 14.87 -10.74
N THR A 3 42.95 13.57 -10.43
CA THR A 3 41.89 12.54 -10.55
C THR A 3 40.44 13.02 -10.49
N ALA A 4 39.40 12.29 -10.91
CA ALA A 4 39.16 11.09 -11.73
C ALA A 4 37.65 10.82 -11.59
N LEU A 5 36.93 10.52 -12.68
CA LEU A 5 35.72 9.68 -12.63
C LEU A 5 35.37 9.24 -14.06
N ALA A 6 35.85 8.04 -14.39
CA ALA A 6 35.64 7.39 -15.67
C ALA A 6 34.29 6.66 -15.71
N LEU A 7 33.54 6.96 -16.77
CA LEU A 7 32.47 6.15 -17.32
C LEU A 7 33.03 4.80 -17.81
N PHE A 8 32.35 3.70 -17.50
CA PHE A 8 32.52 2.44 -18.22
C PHE A 8 31.21 2.14 -18.98
N VAL A 9 31.24 2.52 -20.26
CA VAL A 9 30.43 1.95 -21.34
C VAL A 9 31.37 0.99 -22.07
N VAL A 10 31.01 -0.28 -22.21
CA VAL A 10 31.72 -1.20 -23.11
C VAL A 10 30.73 -1.65 -24.18
N GLY A 11 30.98 -1.19 -25.40
CA GLY A 11 30.35 -1.68 -26.61
C GLY A 11 30.89 -3.05 -27.02
N PHE A 12 30.04 -3.83 -27.66
CA PHE A 12 30.42 -5.07 -28.34
C PHE A 12 30.85 -4.72 -29.77
N GLU A 13 32.14 -4.84 -30.05
CA GLU A 13 32.67 -4.93 -31.42
C GLU A 13 32.73 -6.39 -31.89
N SER A 14 32.55 -6.52 -33.20
CA SER A 14 32.45 -7.75 -33.98
C SER A 14 33.79 -8.49 -34.08
N VAL A 15 33.80 -9.81 -33.87
CA VAL A 15 34.91 -10.68 -34.28
C VAL A 15 34.35 -11.87 -35.07
N LYS A 16 34.85 -12.03 -36.30
CA LYS A 16 34.62 -13.17 -37.21
C LYS A 16 35.62 -14.31 -36.92
N PRO A 17 35.35 -15.55 -37.40
CA PRO A 17 35.77 -16.78 -36.73
C PRO A 17 37.14 -17.30 -37.18
N LEU A 18 37.85 -17.97 -36.27
CA LEU A 18 38.90 -18.93 -36.60
C LEU A 18 38.43 -20.34 -36.20
N LEU A 19 38.42 -21.24 -37.18
CA LEU A 19 38.31 -22.68 -36.96
C LEU A 19 39.57 -23.19 -36.24
N SER A 20 39.41 -24.00 -35.19
CA SER A 20 39.55 -25.46 -35.28
C SER A 20 39.58 -26.12 -33.89
N THR A 21 38.63 -27.03 -33.68
CA THR A 21 38.72 -28.30 -32.94
C THR A 21 39.35 -28.33 -31.54
N GLU A 22 38.49 -28.26 -30.53
CA GLU A 22 38.36 -29.30 -29.50
C GLU A 22 36.87 -29.40 -29.13
N MET A 23 36.25 -30.52 -29.50
CA MET A 23 34.84 -30.77 -29.26
C MET A 23 34.70 -31.21 -27.79
N GLU A 24 34.42 -30.27 -26.88
CA GLU A 24 33.96 -30.61 -25.53
C GLU A 24 32.77 -31.58 -25.62
N PRO A 25 32.72 -32.64 -24.81
CA PRO A 25 31.60 -33.56 -24.83
C PRO A 25 30.32 -32.78 -24.48
N LEU A 26 29.37 -32.78 -25.42
CA LEU A 26 28.04 -32.20 -25.22
C LEU A 26 27.51 -32.64 -23.86
N PRO A 27 27.18 -31.72 -22.93
CA PRO A 27 26.71 -32.10 -21.63
C PRO A 27 25.41 -32.87 -21.78
N ALA A 28 25.31 -33.99 -21.07
CA ALA A 28 24.19 -34.90 -21.13
C ALA A 28 22.84 -34.16 -21.17
N SER A 29 22.23 -34.18 -22.34
CA SER A 29 20.89 -33.66 -22.59
C SER A 29 19.92 -34.42 -21.70
N PHE A 30 19.21 -33.68 -20.85
CA PHE A 30 18.07 -34.10 -20.02
C PHE A 30 17.65 -35.59 -20.13
N TYR A 31 17.90 -36.38 -19.08
CA TYR A 31 17.52 -37.80 -19.06
C TYR A 31 16.08 -38.01 -18.58
N GLY A 32 15.15 -38.22 -19.52
CA GLY A 32 13.84 -38.82 -19.24
C GLY A 32 12.90 -37.99 -18.35
N ASN A 33 11.89 -38.64 -17.77
CA ASN A 33 10.78 -37.97 -17.07
C ASN A 33 11.21 -37.07 -15.89
N MET A 34 10.38 -36.06 -15.58
CA MET A 34 10.51 -35.07 -14.49
C MET A 34 10.37 -35.71 -13.09
N CYS A 35 11.20 -36.68 -12.77
CA CYS A 35 11.19 -37.40 -11.50
C CYS A 35 12.43 -37.08 -10.67
N LYS A 36 12.31 -37.13 -9.33
CA LYS A 36 13.42 -36.95 -8.38
C LYS A 36 14.61 -37.92 -8.58
N ARG A 37 14.46 -38.92 -9.44
CA ARG A 37 15.49 -39.89 -9.82
C ARG A 37 16.35 -39.42 -11.00
N ASN A 38 15.98 -38.33 -11.68
CA ASN A 38 16.78 -37.74 -12.75
C ASN A 38 18.01 -37.05 -12.14
N PRO A 39 19.24 -37.51 -12.44
CA PRO A 39 20.45 -37.00 -11.81
C PRO A 39 20.70 -35.51 -12.09
N VAL A 40 20.25 -35.00 -13.24
CA VAL A 40 20.37 -33.58 -13.60
C VAL A 40 19.47 -32.72 -12.70
N ILE A 41 18.23 -33.17 -12.46
CA ILE A 41 17.29 -32.50 -11.55
C ILE A 41 17.80 -32.57 -10.11
N SER A 42 18.23 -33.75 -9.64
CA SER A 42 18.77 -33.91 -8.28
C SER A 42 20.00 -33.03 -8.04
N ALA A 43 20.91 -32.95 -9.01
CA ALA A 43 22.09 -32.09 -8.91
C ALA A 43 21.70 -30.61 -8.90
N PHE A 44 20.77 -30.20 -9.76
CA PHE A 44 20.25 -28.84 -9.79
C PHE A 44 19.61 -28.44 -8.45
N ASP A 45 18.72 -29.28 -7.91
CA ASP A 45 18.07 -29.06 -6.62
C ASP A 45 19.10 -28.96 -5.48
N GLY A 46 20.17 -29.77 -5.54
CA GLY A 46 21.28 -29.74 -4.59
C GLY A 46 22.06 -28.42 -4.64
N ASP A 47 22.45 -27.97 -5.84
CA ASP A 47 23.16 -26.71 -6.06
C ASP A 47 22.30 -25.51 -5.59
N ILE A 48 21.00 -25.51 -5.93
CA ILE A 48 20.04 -24.48 -5.51
C ILE A 48 19.88 -24.42 -4.00
N LYS A 49 19.68 -25.56 -3.33
CA LYS A 49 19.54 -25.61 -1.86
C LYS A 49 20.80 -25.13 -1.14
N THR A 50 21.97 -25.50 -1.66
CA THR A 50 23.26 -25.07 -1.13
C THR A 50 23.40 -23.56 -1.25
N PHE A 51 23.08 -23.01 -2.42
CA PHE A 51 23.04 -21.57 -2.64
C PHE A 51 22.07 -20.85 -1.70
N MET A 52 20.83 -21.31 -1.57
CA MET A 52 19.82 -20.70 -0.70
C MET A 52 20.29 -20.64 0.76
N SER A 53 20.86 -21.75 1.25
CA SER A 53 21.37 -21.84 2.62
C SER A 53 22.52 -20.85 2.85
N PHE A 54 23.43 -20.74 1.88
CA PHE A 54 24.54 -19.79 1.91
C PHE A 54 24.06 -18.34 1.93
N MET A 55 23.14 -17.95 1.04
CA MET A 55 22.63 -16.59 0.96
C MET A 55 21.78 -16.21 2.18
N LYS A 56 20.99 -17.15 2.71
CA LYS A 56 20.21 -16.92 3.93
C LYS A 56 21.13 -16.59 5.10
N ARG A 57 22.22 -17.34 5.27
CA ARG A 57 23.25 -17.05 6.29
C ARG A 57 23.86 -15.66 6.12
N ILE A 58 24.16 -15.26 4.88
CA ILE A 58 24.71 -13.92 4.61
C ILE A 58 23.70 -12.83 4.96
N SER A 59 22.43 -13.00 4.60
CA SER A 59 21.38 -12.00 4.85
C SER A 59 21.12 -11.76 6.34
N THR A 60 21.48 -12.72 7.21
CA THR A 60 21.32 -12.61 8.67
C THR A 60 22.54 -12.04 9.38
N LEU A 61 23.64 -11.81 8.67
CA LEU A 61 24.85 -11.24 9.30
C LEU A 61 24.61 -9.78 9.70
N PRO A 62 25.10 -9.35 10.88
CA PRO A 62 24.93 -7.98 11.35
C PRO A 62 25.73 -6.97 10.51
N THR A 63 26.77 -7.40 9.81
CA THR A 63 27.60 -6.59 8.92
C THR A 63 27.49 -7.08 7.48
N TYR A 64 27.39 -6.14 6.55
CA TYR A 64 27.26 -6.45 5.13
C TYR A 64 28.61 -6.86 4.53
N ASP A 65 28.79 -8.15 4.25
CA ASP A 65 29.99 -8.69 3.61
C ASP A 65 29.86 -8.68 2.07
N HIS A 66 30.50 -7.68 1.46
CA HIS A 66 30.50 -7.51 0.01
C HIS A 66 31.13 -8.70 -0.74
N ASN A 67 32.18 -9.32 -0.18
CA ASN A 67 32.90 -10.41 -0.84
C ASN A 67 32.05 -11.68 -0.89
N SER A 68 31.39 -12.02 0.22
CA SER A 68 30.47 -13.14 0.28
C SER A 68 29.24 -12.93 -0.62
N TYR A 69 28.72 -11.70 -0.67
CA TYR A 69 27.63 -11.34 -1.58
C TYR A 69 28.05 -11.50 -3.06
N ALA A 70 29.22 -10.97 -3.45
CA ALA A 70 29.74 -11.07 -4.81
C ALA A 70 29.99 -12.52 -5.23
N ARG A 71 30.53 -13.34 -4.31
CA ARG A 71 30.71 -14.78 -4.52
C ARG A 71 29.37 -15.46 -4.76
N GLY A 72 28.37 -15.19 -3.92
CA GLY A 72 27.02 -15.73 -4.09
C GLY A 72 26.41 -15.34 -5.45
N ALA A 73 26.53 -14.08 -5.85
CA ALA A 73 26.03 -13.61 -7.14
C ALA A 73 26.69 -14.35 -8.32
N LYS A 74 28.00 -14.57 -8.25
CA LYS A 74 28.76 -15.34 -9.26
C LYS A 74 28.29 -16.80 -9.30
N THR A 75 28.17 -17.46 -8.14
CA THR A 75 27.68 -18.84 -8.05
C THR A 75 26.29 -18.99 -8.64
N LEU A 76 25.37 -18.08 -8.38
CA LEU A 76 24.03 -18.13 -8.95
C LEU A 76 24.04 -18.01 -10.47
N PHE A 77 24.84 -17.09 -11.00
CA PHE A 77 25.02 -16.92 -12.45
C PHE A 77 25.57 -18.19 -13.11
N GLU A 78 26.55 -18.84 -12.47
CA GLU A 78 27.13 -20.10 -12.93
C GLU A 78 26.12 -21.24 -12.92
N ILE A 79 25.32 -21.38 -11.86
CA ILE A 79 24.22 -22.36 -11.79
C ILE A 79 23.26 -22.16 -12.97
N TRP A 80 22.83 -20.92 -13.20
CA TRP A 80 21.92 -20.62 -14.31
C TRP A 80 22.48 -20.97 -15.68
N ASN A 81 23.75 -20.70 -15.95
CA ASN A 81 24.37 -21.03 -17.23
C ASN A 81 24.59 -22.54 -17.38
N LYS A 82 25.00 -23.22 -16.30
CA LYS A 82 25.24 -24.67 -16.27
C LYS A 82 23.97 -25.46 -16.60
N TYR A 83 22.82 -25.05 -16.06
CA TYR A 83 21.58 -25.82 -16.15
C TYR A 83 20.60 -25.35 -17.24
N LYS A 84 20.75 -24.14 -17.79
CA LYS A 84 19.89 -23.64 -18.88
C LYS A 84 19.78 -24.60 -20.07
N PRO A 85 20.88 -25.16 -20.64
CA PRO A 85 20.76 -26.10 -21.75
C PRO A 85 20.41 -27.52 -21.32
N ARG A 86 20.39 -27.82 -20.01
CA ARG A 86 20.25 -29.20 -19.47
C ARG A 86 18.85 -29.48 -18.91
N LEU A 87 18.04 -28.46 -18.69
CA LEU A 87 16.71 -28.55 -18.10
C LEU A 87 15.63 -28.14 -19.10
N PRO A 88 14.40 -28.67 -18.98
CA PRO A 88 13.26 -28.17 -19.74
C PRO A 88 13.00 -26.69 -19.43
N THR A 89 12.69 -25.90 -20.46
CA THR A 89 12.51 -24.44 -20.36
C THR A 89 11.56 -24.03 -19.25
N ASN A 90 10.35 -24.60 -19.22
CA ASN A 90 9.34 -24.24 -18.21
C ASN A 90 9.81 -24.51 -16.78
N TYR A 91 10.50 -25.63 -16.55
CA TYR A 91 11.02 -25.98 -15.24
C TYR A 91 12.14 -25.04 -14.80
N TYR A 92 13.07 -24.74 -15.71
CA TYR A 92 14.16 -23.80 -15.47
C TYR A 92 13.64 -22.40 -15.14
N GLU A 93 12.68 -21.90 -15.93
CA GLU A 93 12.09 -20.57 -15.75
C GLU A 93 11.30 -20.45 -14.45
N GLU A 94 10.53 -21.48 -14.10
CA GLU A 94 9.80 -21.50 -12.84
C GLU A 94 10.75 -21.44 -11.64
N HIS A 95 11.84 -22.24 -11.64
CA HIS A 95 12.82 -22.23 -10.56
C HIS A 95 13.63 -20.93 -10.51
N MET A 96 13.89 -20.30 -11.66
CA MET A 96 14.52 -18.98 -11.71
C MET A 96 13.65 -17.93 -11.00
N LEU A 97 12.34 -17.92 -11.25
CA LEU A 97 11.41 -16.99 -10.60
C LEU A 97 11.19 -17.33 -9.12
N GLN A 98 11.14 -18.62 -8.75
CA GLN A 98 11.11 -19.03 -7.34
C GLN A 98 12.37 -18.58 -6.59
N MET A 99 13.54 -18.64 -7.23
CA MET A 99 14.78 -18.10 -6.64
C MET A 99 14.72 -16.58 -6.50
N ALA A 100 14.17 -15.87 -7.49
CA ALA A 100 13.97 -14.43 -7.42
C ALA A 100 13.09 -14.04 -6.22
N ASP A 101 11.97 -14.75 -6.02
CA ASP A 101 11.06 -14.56 -4.89
C ASP A 101 11.75 -14.86 -3.55
N PHE A 102 12.57 -15.92 -3.47
CA PHE A 102 13.37 -16.22 -2.29
C PHE A 102 14.35 -15.08 -1.97
N LEU A 103 15.09 -14.59 -2.97
CA LEU A 103 16.04 -13.49 -2.82
C LEU A 103 15.34 -12.20 -2.39
N PHE A 104 14.16 -11.92 -2.93
CA PHE A 104 13.31 -10.82 -2.48
C PHE A 104 12.92 -10.98 -1.00
N GLY A 105 12.50 -12.19 -0.59
CA GLY A 105 12.11 -12.49 0.79
C GLY A 105 13.23 -12.28 1.82
N ILE A 106 14.49 -12.50 1.43
CA ILE A 106 15.67 -12.22 2.27
C ILE A 106 16.27 -10.82 2.03
N LYS A 107 15.52 -9.91 1.39
CA LYS A 107 15.88 -8.51 1.12
C LYS A 107 17.11 -8.32 0.22
N LEU A 108 17.48 -9.31 -0.58
CA LEU A 108 18.55 -9.20 -1.58
C LEU A 108 17.98 -8.75 -2.94
N TYR A 109 17.27 -7.61 -2.94
CA TYR A 109 16.47 -7.13 -4.06
C TYR A 109 17.28 -6.95 -5.34
N ARG A 110 18.51 -6.43 -5.24
CA ARG A 110 19.39 -6.28 -6.40
C ARG A 110 19.69 -7.62 -7.06
N LEU A 111 19.99 -8.66 -6.27
CA LEU A 111 20.31 -9.97 -6.84
C LEU A 111 19.08 -10.63 -7.46
N GLY A 112 17.93 -10.56 -6.77
CA GLY A 112 16.66 -11.09 -7.29
C GLY A 112 16.20 -10.39 -8.58
N LEU A 113 16.41 -9.07 -8.67
CA LEU A 113 16.12 -8.30 -9.88
C LEU A 113 16.99 -8.76 -11.06
N TRP A 114 18.32 -8.76 -10.90
CA TRP A 114 19.25 -9.01 -12.00
C TRP A 114 19.37 -10.48 -12.40
N GLN A 115 19.45 -11.40 -11.44
CA GLN A 115 19.64 -12.84 -11.71
C GLN A 115 18.33 -13.63 -11.75
N GLY A 116 17.19 -12.97 -11.53
CA GLY A 116 15.87 -13.58 -11.53
C GLY A 116 14.94 -12.90 -12.53
N TYR A 117 14.20 -11.89 -12.07
CA TYR A 117 13.11 -11.30 -12.83
C TYR A 117 13.55 -10.68 -14.17
N CYS A 118 14.59 -9.81 -14.18
CA CYS A 118 15.08 -9.22 -15.43
C CYS A 118 15.69 -10.28 -16.36
N ARG A 119 16.41 -11.26 -15.81
CA ARG A 119 17.01 -12.35 -16.59
C ARG A 119 15.95 -13.16 -17.32
N TYR A 120 14.83 -13.43 -16.67
CA TYR A 120 13.67 -14.08 -17.30
C TYR A 120 13.08 -13.22 -18.43
N LEU A 121 12.87 -11.91 -18.17
CA LEU A 121 12.25 -10.99 -19.13
C LEU A 121 13.11 -10.70 -20.36
N GLN A 122 14.43 -10.73 -20.23
CA GLN A 122 15.39 -10.56 -21.33
C GLN A 122 15.22 -11.59 -22.45
N GLN A 123 14.50 -12.68 -22.20
CA GLN A 123 14.16 -13.67 -23.22
C GLN A 123 13.11 -13.17 -24.22
N PHE A 124 12.33 -12.15 -23.84
CA PHE A 124 11.26 -11.56 -24.65
C PHE A 124 11.63 -10.20 -25.21
N SER A 125 12.18 -9.34 -24.36
CA SER A 125 12.48 -7.95 -24.70
C SER A 125 13.70 -7.45 -23.94
N THR A 126 14.51 -6.62 -24.60
CA THR A 126 15.61 -5.87 -23.97
C THR A 126 15.14 -4.55 -23.38
N VAL A 127 13.89 -4.15 -23.61
CA VAL A 127 13.30 -2.90 -23.16
C VAL A 127 13.10 -2.94 -21.65
N THR A 128 13.48 -1.86 -20.95
CA THR A 128 13.27 -1.77 -19.52
C THR A 128 11.82 -1.40 -19.20
N ILE A 129 11.33 -1.77 -18.02
CA ILE A 129 9.96 -1.42 -17.60
C ILE A 129 9.72 0.11 -17.58
N GLU A 130 10.77 0.91 -17.43
CA GLU A 130 10.72 2.38 -17.41
C GLU A 130 10.48 2.97 -18.81
N ASP A 131 10.77 2.21 -19.88
CA ASP A 131 10.67 2.66 -21.27
C ASP A 131 9.31 2.33 -21.93
N ILE A 132 8.47 1.55 -21.25
CA ILE A 132 7.14 1.16 -21.74
C ILE A 132 6.17 2.33 -21.57
N ARG A 133 5.55 2.78 -22.67
CA ARG A 133 4.75 4.02 -22.71
C ARG A 133 3.24 3.80 -22.80
N ASP A 134 2.81 2.68 -23.36
CA ASP A 134 1.41 2.39 -23.62
C ASP A 134 1.12 0.88 -23.58
N VAL A 135 -0.16 0.54 -23.67
CA VAL A 135 -0.69 -0.82 -23.57
C VAL A 135 -0.25 -1.68 -24.75
N ASP A 136 -0.14 -1.11 -25.95
CA ASP A 136 0.21 -1.86 -27.15
C ASP A 136 1.70 -2.25 -27.09
N HIS A 137 2.57 -1.30 -26.76
CA HIS A 137 4.00 -1.55 -26.54
C HIS A 137 4.22 -2.58 -25.41
N PHE A 138 3.42 -2.54 -24.34
CA PHE A 138 3.45 -3.55 -23.28
C PHE A 138 3.09 -4.95 -23.81
N LYS A 139 1.97 -5.07 -24.53
CA LYS A 139 1.49 -6.34 -25.08
C LYS A 139 2.46 -6.92 -26.11
N THR A 140 2.95 -6.11 -27.05
CA THR A 140 3.88 -6.59 -28.08
C THR A 140 5.23 -7.00 -27.51
N SER A 141 5.71 -6.31 -26.46
CA SER A 141 7.01 -6.60 -25.84
C SER A 141 7.01 -7.88 -25.00
N PHE A 142 5.95 -8.13 -24.25
CA PHE A 142 5.94 -9.21 -23.24
C PHE A 142 4.91 -10.30 -23.50
N PHE A 143 3.86 -10.03 -24.28
CA PHE A 143 2.74 -10.95 -24.50
C PHE A 143 2.37 -11.07 -25.99
N PRO A 144 3.31 -11.41 -26.89
CA PRO A 144 3.02 -11.53 -28.33
C PRO A 144 1.97 -12.60 -28.64
N LYS A 145 1.75 -13.56 -27.74
CA LYS A 145 0.76 -14.64 -27.85
C LYS A 145 -0.51 -14.40 -27.01
N GLY A 146 -0.67 -13.20 -26.43
CA GLY A 146 -1.77 -12.89 -25.53
C GLY A 146 -1.56 -13.39 -24.09
N PHE A 147 -2.62 -13.29 -23.28
CA PHE A 147 -2.56 -13.57 -21.83
C PHE A 147 -2.97 -15.00 -21.45
N ASP A 148 -3.62 -15.74 -22.34
CA ASP A 148 -4.15 -17.09 -22.08
C ASP A 148 -3.10 -18.18 -22.31
N THR A 149 -1.87 -17.98 -21.83
CA THR A 149 -0.78 -18.95 -21.94
C THR A 149 -0.14 -19.22 -20.58
N ASP A 150 0.38 -20.44 -20.35
CA ASP A 150 1.10 -20.76 -19.12
C ASP A 150 2.29 -19.82 -18.87
N GLN A 151 2.92 -19.37 -19.96
CA GLN A 151 4.03 -18.42 -19.93
C GLN A 151 3.61 -17.03 -19.46
N ALA A 152 2.39 -16.60 -19.77
CA ALA A 152 1.89 -15.28 -19.38
C ALA A 152 1.88 -15.13 -17.86
N LYS A 153 1.53 -16.18 -17.11
CA LYS A 153 1.55 -16.18 -15.64
C LYS A 153 2.96 -15.94 -15.09
N LEU A 154 3.96 -16.63 -15.64
CA LEU A 154 5.37 -16.43 -15.26
C LEU A 154 5.86 -15.04 -15.64
N THR A 155 5.42 -14.53 -16.79
CA THR A 155 5.76 -13.18 -17.26
C THR A 155 5.18 -12.09 -16.37
N PHE A 156 3.91 -12.18 -15.98
CA PHE A 156 3.33 -11.27 -15.00
C PHE A 156 4.06 -11.32 -13.66
N ARG A 157 4.38 -12.51 -13.14
CA ARG A 157 5.18 -12.67 -11.90
C ARG A 157 6.52 -11.95 -12.01
N ALA A 158 7.22 -12.08 -13.15
CA ALA A 158 8.49 -11.42 -13.37
C ALA A 158 8.37 -9.89 -13.45
N LEU A 159 7.37 -9.36 -14.18
CA LEU A 159 7.14 -7.91 -14.29
C LEU A 159 6.78 -7.30 -12.93
N GLN A 160 5.92 -7.96 -12.15
CA GLN A 160 5.57 -7.54 -10.79
C GLN A 160 6.79 -7.57 -9.86
N GLY A 161 7.60 -8.64 -9.92
CA GLY A 161 8.85 -8.77 -9.18
C GLY A 161 9.86 -7.67 -9.52
N CYS A 162 9.99 -7.31 -10.80
CA CYS A 162 10.81 -6.18 -11.24
C CYS A 162 10.36 -4.86 -10.60
N CYS A 163 9.07 -4.56 -10.64
CA CYS A 163 8.51 -3.33 -10.04
C CYS A 163 8.79 -3.27 -8.54
N LEU A 164 8.55 -4.38 -7.82
CA LEU A 164 8.76 -4.48 -6.38
C LEU A 164 10.23 -4.32 -6.01
N CYS A 165 11.14 -5.05 -6.67
CA CYS A 165 12.57 -4.92 -6.44
C CYS A 165 13.06 -3.49 -6.73
N ALA A 166 12.63 -2.90 -7.85
CA ALA A 166 13.03 -1.54 -8.22
C ALA A 166 12.56 -0.52 -7.17
N PHE A 167 11.33 -0.64 -6.68
CA PHE A 167 10.81 0.18 -5.59
C PHE A 167 11.62 0.03 -4.29
N GLN A 168 11.88 -1.20 -3.85
CA GLN A 168 12.64 -1.43 -2.61
C GLN A 168 14.08 -0.89 -2.71
N LEU A 169 14.72 -1.04 -3.86
CA LEU A 169 16.05 -0.49 -4.11
C LEU A 169 16.08 1.05 -4.07
N GLU A 170 15.03 1.73 -4.53
CA GLU A 170 14.94 3.19 -4.35
C GLU A 170 14.71 3.55 -2.88
N ARG A 171 13.93 2.76 -2.15
CA ARG A 171 13.66 2.99 -0.72
C ARG A 171 14.90 2.82 0.17
N GLU A 172 15.84 1.97 -0.23
CA GLU A 172 17.10 1.72 0.50
C GLU A 172 18.16 2.82 0.29
N ARG A 173 18.01 3.70 -0.71
CA ARG A 173 19.02 4.70 -1.07
C ARG A 173 19.10 5.91 -0.13
N GLY A 174 18.20 6.04 0.84
CA GLY A 174 18.22 7.09 1.84
C GLY A 174 16.83 7.45 2.39
N SER A 175 16.79 8.36 3.37
CA SER A 175 15.55 8.81 4.01
C SER A 175 14.67 9.69 3.12
N GLN A 176 15.27 10.39 2.15
CA GLN A 176 14.58 11.20 1.14
C GLN A 176 15.16 10.89 -0.24
N PRO A 177 14.37 10.39 -1.21
CA PRO A 177 14.84 10.11 -2.54
C PRO A 177 15.14 11.41 -3.28
N THR A 178 16.22 11.35 -4.06
CA THR A 178 16.60 12.40 -4.99
C THR A 178 15.51 12.64 -6.02
N GLN A 179 15.54 13.77 -6.72
CA GLN A 179 14.61 14.05 -7.83
C GLN A 179 14.60 12.93 -8.87
N LYS A 180 15.77 12.33 -9.14
CA LYS A 180 15.91 11.17 -10.02
C LYS A 180 15.21 9.92 -9.45
N GLY A 181 15.32 9.69 -8.13
CA GLY A 181 14.61 8.61 -7.45
C GLY A 181 13.10 8.77 -7.55
N VAL A 182 12.59 9.98 -7.33
CA VAL A 182 11.15 10.30 -7.51
C VAL A 182 10.69 10.01 -8.93
N GLN A 183 11.43 10.48 -9.95
CA GLN A 183 11.09 10.20 -11.34
C GLN A 183 11.05 8.70 -11.65
N ARG A 184 11.95 7.93 -11.05
CA ARG A 184 11.97 6.48 -11.18
C ARG A 184 10.74 5.83 -10.55
N LEU A 185 10.33 6.27 -9.36
CA LEU A 185 9.10 5.82 -8.71
C LEU A 185 7.86 6.11 -9.55
N LEU A 186 7.79 7.30 -10.16
CA LEU A 186 6.71 7.67 -11.08
C LEU A 186 6.72 6.80 -12.34
N SER A 187 7.90 6.45 -12.84
CA SER A 187 8.04 5.53 -14.00
C SER A 187 7.54 4.12 -13.66
N ILE A 188 7.86 3.62 -12.46
CA ILE A 188 7.33 2.34 -11.96
C ILE A 188 5.81 2.40 -11.81
N LEU A 189 5.26 3.48 -11.23
CA LEU A 189 3.82 3.69 -11.10
C LEU A 189 3.12 3.75 -12.48
N GLY A 190 3.72 4.45 -13.43
CA GLY A 190 3.27 4.50 -14.83
C GLY A 190 3.22 3.11 -15.47
N PHE A 191 4.27 2.32 -15.28
CA PHE A 191 4.31 0.94 -15.76
C PHE A 191 3.23 0.06 -15.11
N VAL A 192 3.06 0.13 -13.78
CA VAL A 192 2.01 -0.63 -13.08
C VAL A 192 0.61 -0.23 -13.57
N ARG A 193 0.39 1.07 -13.81
CA ARG A 193 -0.85 1.58 -14.41
C ARG A 193 -1.11 0.97 -15.79
N ILE A 194 -0.12 0.96 -16.68
CA ILE A 194 -0.22 0.37 -18.03
C ILE A 194 -0.52 -1.13 -17.94
N MET A 195 0.19 -1.86 -17.08
CA MET A 195 -0.06 -3.29 -16.85
C MET A 195 -1.50 -3.53 -16.37
N MET A 196 -1.99 -2.76 -15.41
CA MET A 196 -3.37 -2.86 -14.92
C MET A 196 -4.39 -2.53 -16.02
N GLN A 197 -4.13 -1.49 -16.82
CA GLN A 197 -4.97 -1.10 -17.95
C GLN A 197 -5.07 -2.22 -18.99
N ALA A 198 -3.96 -2.92 -19.26
CA ALA A 198 -3.92 -4.02 -20.22
C ALA A 198 -4.77 -5.21 -19.77
N VAL A 199 -4.78 -5.53 -18.47
CA VAL A 199 -5.50 -6.70 -17.92
C VAL A 199 -6.92 -6.39 -17.47
N LEU A 200 -7.31 -5.11 -17.37
CA LEU A 200 -8.63 -4.68 -16.90
C LEU A 200 -9.82 -5.38 -17.60
N PRO A 201 -9.79 -5.61 -18.93
CA PRO A 201 -10.89 -6.30 -19.63
C PRO A 201 -10.96 -7.82 -19.33
N HIS A 202 -9.94 -8.39 -18.69
CA HIS A 202 -9.80 -9.83 -18.49
C HIS A 202 -10.14 -10.21 -17.05
N GLU A 203 -11.41 -10.54 -16.78
CA GLU A 203 -11.91 -10.80 -15.42
C GLU A 203 -11.15 -11.90 -14.68
N HIS A 204 -10.72 -12.96 -15.38
CA HIS A 204 -9.94 -14.06 -14.79
C HIS A 204 -8.56 -13.61 -14.28
N LEU A 205 -8.08 -12.44 -14.71
CA LEU A 205 -6.84 -11.81 -14.26
C LEU A 205 -7.06 -10.72 -13.21
N CYS A 206 -8.26 -10.61 -12.61
CA CYS A 206 -8.57 -9.58 -11.61
C CYS A 206 -7.60 -9.56 -10.42
N TRP A 207 -6.97 -10.71 -10.11
CA TRP A 207 -5.92 -10.79 -9.07
C TRP A 207 -4.71 -9.89 -9.38
N LEU A 208 -4.41 -9.63 -10.66
CA LEU A 208 -3.37 -8.69 -11.08
C LEU A 208 -3.78 -7.24 -10.81
N LEU A 209 -5.05 -6.90 -10.98
CA LEU A 209 -5.58 -5.57 -10.63
C LEU A 209 -5.49 -5.34 -9.12
N TYR A 210 -5.87 -6.35 -8.32
CA TYR A 210 -5.74 -6.29 -6.88
C TYR A 210 -4.27 -6.10 -6.46
N ASN A 211 -3.35 -6.92 -6.97
CA ASN A 211 -1.92 -6.79 -6.68
C ASN A 211 -1.34 -5.46 -7.15
N GLY A 212 -1.71 -4.99 -8.34
CA GLY A 212 -1.30 -3.69 -8.87
C GLY A 212 -1.77 -2.53 -7.97
N SER A 213 -2.98 -2.61 -7.42
CA SER A 213 -3.48 -1.60 -6.47
C SER A 213 -2.66 -1.56 -5.17
N LEU A 214 -2.20 -2.70 -4.65
CA LEU A 214 -1.30 -2.77 -3.50
C LEU A 214 0.05 -2.11 -3.80
N TYR A 215 0.60 -2.35 -4.99
CA TYR A 215 1.87 -1.76 -5.40
C TYR A 215 1.77 -0.26 -5.57
N ILE A 216 0.72 0.22 -6.26
CA ILE A 216 0.42 1.64 -6.39
C ILE A 216 0.32 2.28 -5.00
N TYR A 217 -0.48 1.71 -4.10
CA TYR A 217 -0.64 2.25 -2.76
C TYR A 217 0.69 2.33 -2.01
N ASN A 218 1.50 1.26 -2.01
CA ASN A 218 2.76 1.24 -1.27
C ASN A 218 3.75 2.30 -1.76
N ILE A 219 3.87 2.48 -3.09
CA ILE A 219 4.73 3.52 -3.67
C ILE A 219 4.16 4.90 -3.36
N CYS A 220 2.84 5.08 -3.52
CA CYS A 220 2.16 6.35 -3.24
C CYS A 220 2.27 6.76 -1.77
N ARG A 221 2.12 5.83 -0.82
CA ARG A 221 2.30 6.10 0.62
C ARG A 221 3.71 6.56 0.94
N TYR A 222 4.72 5.97 0.29
CA TYR A 222 6.09 6.44 0.41
C TYR A 222 6.22 7.88 -0.13
N LEU A 223 5.69 8.19 -1.31
CA LEU A 223 5.68 9.56 -1.87
C LEU A 223 4.93 10.57 -0.98
N MET A 224 3.78 10.18 -0.42
CA MET A 224 3.00 11.00 0.52
C MET A 224 3.80 11.32 1.79
N SER A 225 4.51 10.33 2.35
CA SER A 225 5.35 10.51 3.55
C SER A 225 6.48 11.54 3.36
N MET A 226 6.79 11.86 2.11
CA MET A 226 7.79 12.86 1.73
C MET A 226 7.17 14.18 1.24
N SER A 227 5.88 14.43 1.51
CA SER A 227 5.15 15.63 1.07
C SER A 227 5.03 15.77 -0.46
N ARG A 228 5.02 14.67 -1.21
CA ARG A 228 4.80 14.67 -2.68
C ARG A 228 3.43 14.08 -3.05
N ALA A 229 2.42 14.34 -2.22
CA ALA A 229 1.09 13.76 -2.35
C ALA A 229 0.38 14.07 -3.69
N ALA A 230 0.65 15.24 -4.28
CA ALA A 230 0.10 15.64 -5.58
C ALA A 230 0.48 14.68 -6.72
N GLN A 231 1.72 14.17 -6.72
CA GLN A 231 2.20 13.24 -7.77
C GLN A 231 1.65 11.82 -7.61
N ALA A 232 1.18 11.46 -6.42
CA ALA A 232 0.62 10.14 -6.11
C ALA A 232 -0.88 10.04 -6.45
N MET A 233 -1.58 11.18 -6.51
CA MET A 233 -3.04 11.25 -6.55
C MET A 233 -3.64 10.53 -7.76
N GLU A 234 -3.12 10.75 -8.96
CA GLU A 234 -3.66 10.14 -10.18
C GLU A 234 -3.61 8.61 -10.16
N PHE A 235 -2.55 8.04 -9.58
CA PHE A 235 -2.37 6.59 -9.50
C PHE A 235 -3.32 5.97 -8.46
N LEU A 236 -3.50 6.63 -7.31
CA LEU A 236 -4.46 6.18 -6.31
C LEU A 236 -5.90 6.23 -6.84
N LEU A 237 -6.26 7.27 -7.60
CA LEU A 237 -7.55 7.34 -8.28
C LEU A 237 -7.72 6.21 -9.29
N TRP A 238 -6.69 5.93 -10.10
CA TRP A 238 -6.70 4.82 -11.04
C TRP A 238 -6.91 3.46 -10.33
N ALA A 239 -6.23 3.23 -9.21
CA ALA A 239 -6.40 2.02 -8.41
C ALA A 239 -7.84 1.88 -7.88
N CYS A 240 -8.44 2.96 -7.39
CA CYS A 240 -9.85 2.99 -6.98
C CYS A 240 -10.78 2.59 -8.13
N ILE A 241 -10.60 3.21 -9.30
CA ILE A 241 -11.42 2.95 -10.50
C ILE A 241 -11.30 1.47 -10.89
N CYS A 242 -10.10 0.90 -10.94
CA CYS A 242 -9.91 -0.50 -11.34
C CYS A 242 -10.64 -1.49 -10.42
N LEU A 243 -10.62 -1.25 -9.10
CA LEU A 243 -11.34 -2.09 -8.14
C LEU A 243 -12.86 -1.91 -8.22
N GLU A 244 -13.32 -0.72 -8.60
CA GLU A 244 -14.74 -0.42 -8.80
C GLU A 244 -15.28 -0.95 -10.11
N THR A 245 -14.47 -1.04 -11.17
CA THR A 245 -14.93 -1.52 -12.48
C THR A 245 -14.84 -3.04 -12.61
N SER A 246 -13.95 -3.69 -11.85
CA SER A 246 -13.75 -5.13 -11.90
C SER A 246 -14.79 -5.86 -11.05
N ILE A 247 -15.77 -6.51 -11.68
CA ILE A 247 -16.85 -7.26 -11.02
C ILE A 247 -16.32 -8.24 -9.94
N PRO A 248 -15.30 -9.08 -10.19
CA PRO A 248 -14.78 -10.00 -9.17
C PRO A 248 -14.21 -9.33 -7.90
N LEU A 249 -13.83 -8.05 -8.00
CA LEU A 249 -13.26 -7.26 -6.89
C LEU A 249 -14.30 -6.37 -6.21
N MET A 250 -15.51 -6.29 -6.76
CA MET A 250 -16.63 -5.51 -6.25
C MET A 250 -17.45 -6.33 -5.25
N THR A 251 -16.82 -6.75 -4.16
CA THR A 251 -17.44 -7.54 -3.06
C THR A 251 -17.03 -7.01 -1.70
N ALA A 252 -17.80 -7.29 -0.63
CA ALA A 252 -17.46 -6.88 0.73
C ALA A 252 -16.06 -7.33 1.19
N ARG A 253 -15.57 -8.47 0.69
CA ARG A 253 -14.23 -8.99 0.99
C ARG A 253 -13.13 -7.96 0.71
N PHE A 254 -13.27 -7.18 -0.35
CA PHE A 254 -12.27 -6.18 -0.75
C PHE A 254 -12.61 -4.75 -0.29
N LEU A 255 -13.74 -4.57 0.41
CA LEU A 255 -14.23 -3.27 0.85
C LEU A 255 -13.26 -2.57 1.81
N ALA A 256 -12.67 -3.31 2.76
CA ALA A 256 -11.69 -2.76 3.69
C ALA A 256 -10.45 -2.19 2.96
N TRP A 257 -10.05 -2.84 1.87
CA TRP A 257 -8.94 -2.37 1.03
C TRP A 257 -9.35 -1.15 0.19
N ARG A 258 -10.52 -1.18 -0.44
CA ARG A 258 -11.08 -0.03 -1.17
C ARG A 258 -11.21 1.21 -0.28
N ALA A 259 -11.70 1.05 0.94
CA ALA A 259 -11.79 2.15 1.91
C ALA A 259 -10.42 2.75 2.24
N THR A 260 -9.38 1.91 2.36
CA THR A 260 -7.99 2.37 2.57
C THR A 260 -7.49 3.21 1.39
N LEU A 261 -7.75 2.78 0.15
CA LEU A 261 -7.40 3.56 -1.05
C LEU A 261 -8.17 4.89 -1.11
N TYR A 262 -9.47 4.87 -0.81
CA TYR A 262 -10.29 6.09 -0.77
C TYR A 262 -9.76 7.09 0.26
N CYS A 263 -9.42 6.64 1.46
CA CYS A 263 -8.82 7.49 2.49
C CYS A 263 -7.47 8.06 2.03
N ALA A 264 -6.65 7.28 1.33
CA ALA A 264 -5.38 7.77 0.79
C ALA A 264 -5.59 8.90 -0.25
N VAL A 265 -6.60 8.78 -1.12
CA VAL A 265 -6.98 9.86 -2.05
C VAL A 265 -7.45 11.10 -1.29
N CYS A 266 -8.29 10.94 -0.25
CA CYS A 266 -8.74 12.06 0.59
C CYS A 266 -7.54 12.75 1.25
N GLN A 267 -6.61 11.99 1.82
CA GLN A 267 -5.38 12.52 2.40
C GLN A 267 -4.56 13.31 1.38
N CYS A 268 -4.41 12.81 0.14
CA CYS A 268 -3.74 13.57 -0.92
C CYS A 268 -4.42 14.92 -1.21
N TYR A 269 -5.75 14.97 -1.21
CA TYR A 269 -6.48 16.23 -1.38
C TYR A 269 -6.29 17.18 -0.20
N TYR A 270 -6.35 16.67 1.04
CA TYR A 270 -6.10 17.47 2.26
C TYR A 270 -4.67 18.03 2.29
N ASP A 271 -3.67 17.21 1.99
CA ASP A 271 -2.26 17.62 1.92
C ASP A 271 -2.05 18.71 0.85
N SER A 272 -2.85 18.67 -0.22
CA SER A 272 -2.82 19.66 -1.32
C SER A 272 -3.72 20.87 -1.07
N GLN A 273 -4.29 21.04 0.13
CA GLN A 273 -5.24 22.11 0.50
C GLN A 273 -6.55 22.12 -0.32
N ALA A 274 -6.86 21.04 -1.05
CA ALA A 274 -8.06 20.86 -1.85
C ALA A 274 -9.20 20.26 -1.00
N ASN A 275 -9.54 20.95 0.10
CA ASN A 275 -10.43 20.43 1.14
C ASN A 275 -11.83 20.07 0.60
N VAL A 276 -12.38 20.89 -0.30
CA VAL A 276 -13.71 20.67 -0.90
C VAL A 276 -13.73 19.37 -1.70
N GLN A 277 -12.70 19.15 -2.51
CA GLN A 277 -12.54 17.97 -3.35
C GLN A 277 -12.38 16.72 -2.48
N ALA A 278 -11.67 16.81 -1.35
CA ALA A 278 -11.53 15.71 -0.39
C ALA A 278 -12.91 15.27 0.15
N GLU A 279 -13.74 16.22 0.59
CA GLU A 279 -15.07 15.91 1.12
C GLU A 279 -16.00 15.35 0.03
N VAL A 280 -16.02 15.97 -1.16
CA VAL A 280 -16.84 15.50 -2.29
C VAL A 280 -16.46 14.06 -2.66
N PHE A 281 -15.16 13.76 -2.71
CA PHE A 281 -14.68 12.41 -2.99
C PHE A 281 -15.06 11.43 -1.88
N ALA A 282 -14.92 11.81 -0.60
CA ALA A 282 -15.29 10.97 0.54
C ALA A 282 -16.80 10.65 0.56
N ARG A 283 -17.66 11.64 0.27
CA ARG A 283 -19.11 11.43 0.14
C ARG A 283 -19.45 10.50 -1.03
N ARG A 284 -18.78 10.67 -2.18
CA ARG A 284 -18.93 9.77 -3.34
C ARG A 284 -18.51 8.34 -2.98
N ALA A 285 -17.43 8.18 -2.23
CA ALA A 285 -16.97 6.88 -1.76
C ALA A 285 -17.98 6.24 -0.79
N LEU A 286 -18.58 7.00 0.14
CA LEU A 286 -19.67 6.51 1.00
C LEU A 286 -20.88 6.04 0.17
N GLY A 287 -21.24 6.79 -0.86
CA GLY A 287 -22.27 6.36 -1.82
C GLY A 287 -21.96 5.00 -2.44
N LYS A 288 -20.70 4.79 -2.87
CA LYS A 288 -20.24 3.48 -3.41
C LYS A 288 -20.27 2.35 -2.38
N VAL A 289 -20.01 2.63 -1.11
CA VAL A 289 -20.16 1.65 -0.02
C VAL A 289 -21.63 1.28 0.17
N SER A 290 -22.53 2.28 0.21
CA SER A 290 -23.97 2.05 0.34
C SER A 290 -24.57 1.30 -0.85
N GLU A 291 -24.16 1.64 -2.08
CA GLU A 291 -24.55 0.92 -3.30
C GLU A 291 -24.18 -0.57 -3.21
N LEU A 292 -22.95 -0.88 -2.78
CA LEU A 292 -22.51 -2.27 -2.61
C LEU A 292 -23.33 -3.01 -1.54
N GLY A 293 -23.63 -2.35 -0.42
CA GLY A 293 -24.47 -2.93 0.63
C GLY A 293 -25.85 -3.31 0.12
N LYS A 294 -26.49 -2.44 -0.68
CA LYS A 294 -27.79 -2.74 -1.32
C LYS A 294 -27.70 -3.91 -2.29
N LEU A 295 -26.62 -4.01 -3.06
CA LEU A 295 -26.40 -5.15 -3.98
C LEU A 295 -26.29 -6.48 -3.21
N GLU A 296 -25.62 -6.47 -2.05
CA GLU A 296 -25.49 -7.67 -1.22
C GLU A 296 -26.80 -8.03 -0.50
N GLU A 297 -27.57 -7.06 -0.03
CA GLU A 297 -28.92 -7.30 0.52
C GLU A 297 -29.84 -7.97 -0.51
N MET A 298 -29.77 -7.56 -1.78
CA MET A 298 -30.54 -8.17 -2.87
C MET A 298 -30.13 -9.61 -3.19
N SER A 299 -28.94 -10.05 -2.76
CA SER A 299 -28.49 -11.44 -2.97
C SER A 299 -29.23 -12.45 -2.08
N GLY A 300 -29.97 -11.98 -1.06
CA GLY A 300 -30.76 -12.82 -0.16
C GLY A 300 -29.96 -13.65 0.83
N LEU A 301 -28.62 -13.53 0.83
CA LEU A 301 -27.75 -14.21 1.79
C LEU A 301 -27.64 -13.37 3.08
N PRO A 302 -27.75 -13.99 4.27
CA PRO A 302 -27.54 -13.28 5.52
C PRO A 302 -26.09 -12.78 5.58
N ALA A 303 -25.92 -11.48 5.89
CA ALA A 303 -24.59 -10.89 6.01
C ALA A 303 -23.81 -11.55 7.14
N THR A 304 -22.59 -12.00 6.85
CA THR A 304 -21.70 -12.53 7.89
C THR A 304 -21.25 -11.42 8.83
N THR A 305 -20.81 -11.77 10.03
CA THR A 305 -20.27 -10.82 11.01
C THR A 305 -19.05 -10.08 10.46
N GLU A 306 -18.19 -10.75 9.68
CA GLU A 306 -17.05 -10.13 9.01
C GLU A 306 -17.48 -9.11 7.95
N THR A 307 -18.53 -9.44 7.21
CA THR A 307 -19.09 -8.56 6.17
C THR A 307 -19.67 -7.30 6.81
N GLN A 308 -20.51 -7.44 7.83
CA GLN A 308 -21.06 -6.30 8.58
C GLN A 308 -19.95 -5.43 9.18
N ARG A 309 -18.92 -6.06 9.76
CA ARG A 309 -17.73 -5.36 10.28
C ARG A 309 -17.00 -4.59 9.18
N ALA A 310 -16.83 -5.18 8.00
CA ALA A 310 -16.16 -4.52 6.87
C ALA A 310 -16.90 -3.25 6.42
N TYR A 311 -18.24 -3.29 6.33
CA TYR A 311 -19.06 -2.11 6.03
C TYR A 311 -18.92 -1.05 7.11
N LYS A 312 -19.05 -1.42 8.38
CA LYS A 312 -18.95 -0.47 9.49
C LYS A 312 -17.58 0.22 9.52
N VAL A 313 -16.50 -0.54 9.38
CA VAL A 313 -15.13 -0.01 9.29
C VAL A 313 -14.97 0.95 8.10
N ALA A 314 -15.47 0.57 6.92
CA ALA A 314 -15.38 1.39 5.72
C ALA A 314 -16.16 2.71 5.87
N THR A 315 -17.38 2.64 6.40
CA THR A 315 -18.24 3.81 6.66
C THR A 315 -17.58 4.75 7.66
N ILE A 316 -17.07 4.25 8.79
CA ILE A 316 -16.38 5.08 9.79
C ILE A 316 -15.16 5.77 9.17
N LYS A 317 -14.30 5.02 8.45
CA LYS A 317 -13.11 5.59 7.80
C LYS A 317 -13.44 6.75 6.84
N LEU A 318 -14.48 6.59 6.03
CA LEU A 318 -14.88 7.61 5.05
C LEU A 318 -15.65 8.77 5.68
N ALA A 319 -16.52 8.49 6.65
CA ALA A 319 -17.21 9.52 7.43
C ALA A 319 -16.20 10.40 8.19
N THR A 320 -15.12 9.82 8.71
CA THR A 320 -14.00 10.56 9.30
C THR A 320 -13.35 11.53 8.32
N MET A 321 -13.15 11.12 7.06
CA MET A 321 -12.69 12.04 6.02
C MET A 321 -13.70 13.16 5.75
N VAL A 322 -15.00 12.88 5.68
CA VAL A 322 -16.04 13.93 5.53
C VAL A 322 -16.05 14.91 6.71
N PHE A 323 -15.95 14.38 7.93
CA PHE A 323 -15.98 15.15 9.18
C PHE A 323 -14.82 16.15 9.26
N LYS A 324 -13.62 15.73 8.82
CA LYS A 324 -12.39 16.54 8.84
C LYS A 324 -12.58 17.93 8.23
N ARG A 325 -13.37 18.07 7.17
CA ARG A 325 -13.76 19.38 6.62
C ARG A 325 -15.04 19.93 7.24
N SER A 326 -16.08 19.09 7.32
CA SER A 326 -17.44 19.51 7.66
C SER A 326 -17.54 20.21 9.02
N VAL A 327 -16.65 19.90 9.96
CA VAL A 327 -16.64 20.52 11.29
C VAL A 327 -16.16 21.98 11.29
N TYR A 328 -15.28 22.36 10.36
CA TYR A 328 -14.74 23.72 10.27
C TYR A 328 -15.57 24.62 9.33
N GLU A 329 -16.20 24.05 8.30
CA GLU A 329 -16.86 24.80 7.23
C GLU A 329 -17.98 25.75 7.70
N PRO A 330 -18.90 25.36 8.60
CA PRO A 330 -19.98 26.25 9.05
C PRO A 330 -19.49 27.55 9.71
N ARG A 331 -18.21 27.60 10.12
CA ARG A 331 -17.62 28.76 10.83
C ARG A 331 -16.75 29.65 9.93
N ARG A 332 -16.40 29.22 8.72
CA ARG A 332 -15.53 29.96 7.78
C ARG A 332 -16.23 31.08 6.97
N LYS A 333 -17.34 31.66 7.44
CA LYS A 333 -18.13 32.63 6.66
C LYS A 333 -17.36 33.94 6.33
N PRO A 334 -17.72 34.62 5.22
CA PRO A 334 -16.87 35.61 4.56
C PRO A 334 -16.59 36.85 5.41
N LYS A 335 -15.37 37.39 5.27
CA LYS A 335 -14.92 38.64 5.88
C LYS A 335 -15.95 39.75 5.59
N GLY A 336 -16.62 40.27 6.63
CA GLY A 336 -17.52 41.43 6.52
C GLY A 336 -18.77 41.39 7.39
N LEU A 337 -19.21 40.22 7.87
CA LEU A 337 -20.33 40.11 8.80
C LEU A 337 -19.82 39.96 10.23
N PHE A 338 -19.62 41.10 10.89
CA PHE A 338 -19.39 41.14 12.34
C PHE A 338 -20.60 40.50 13.04
N ARG A 339 -20.39 39.32 13.63
CA ARG A 339 -21.31 38.80 14.65
C ARG A 339 -20.79 39.29 16.00
N HIS A 340 -21.61 39.99 16.76
CA HIS A 340 -21.35 40.19 18.18
C HIS A 340 -21.45 38.81 18.85
N LYS A 341 -20.32 38.11 19.03
CA LYS A 341 -20.28 36.82 19.70
C LYS A 341 -20.17 37.06 21.21
N GLN A 342 -21.26 36.80 21.91
CA GLN A 342 -21.25 36.54 23.35
C GLN A 342 -20.25 35.39 23.59
N LYS A 343 -19.12 35.65 24.26
CA LYS A 343 -18.16 34.62 24.66
C LYS A 343 -18.92 33.61 25.52
N SER A 344 -19.23 32.44 24.97
CA SER A 344 -19.81 31.36 25.76
C SER A 344 -18.76 30.88 26.76
N ASN A 345 -19.01 31.07 28.05
CA ASN A 345 -18.16 30.55 29.11
C ASN A 345 -18.09 29.03 28.99
N LEU A 346 -16.94 28.48 28.59
CA LEU A 346 -16.72 27.01 28.51
C LEU A 346 -17.03 26.31 29.85
N LYS A 347 -16.91 27.02 30.98
CA LYS A 347 -17.30 26.53 32.32
C LYS A 347 -18.81 26.35 32.50
N GLU A 348 -19.65 27.19 31.89
CA GLU A 348 -21.11 27.07 31.97
C GLU A 348 -21.65 25.99 31.02
N ILE A 349 -20.91 25.69 29.93
CA ILE A 349 -21.29 24.66 28.97
C ILE A 349 -21.13 23.25 29.56
N GLN A 350 -20.18 23.04 30.48
CA GLN A 350 -19.92 21.73 31.07
C GLN A 350 -21.09 21.14 31.88
N SER A 351 -22.02 21.97 32.37
CA SER A 351 -23.21 21.52 33.11
C SER A 351 -24.38 21.12 32.20
N MET A 352 -24.31 21.42 30.90
CA MET A 352 -25.37 21.09 29.94
C MET A 352 -25.29 19.61 29.50
N PRO A 353 -26.43 18.97 29.18
CA PRO A 353 -26.43 17.62 28.64
C PRO A 353 -25.77 17.58 27.26
N TRP A 354 -25.01 16.52 27.00
CA TRP A 354 -24.44 16.24 25.68
C TRP A 354 -25.56 15.95 24.66
N PRO A 355 -25.49 16.43 23.40
CA PRO A 355 -24.47 17.30 22.78
C PRO A 355 -24.71 18.79 23.03
N ARG A 356 -23.66 19.51 23.42
CA ARG A 356 -23.68 20.90 23.88
C ARG A 356 -23.30 21.88 22.77
N THR A 357 -22.30 21.52 21.98
CA THR A 357 -21.76 22.40 20.92
C THR A 357 -22.22 21.95 19.52
N PRO A 358 -22.17 22.82 18.50
CA PRO A 358 -22.41 22.42 17.11
C PRO A 358 -21.48 21.29 16.65
N THR A 359 -20.22 21.30 17.11
CA THR A 359 -19.22 20.26 16.83
C THR A 359 -19.67 18.90 17.36
N GLU A 360 -20.19 18.86 18.59
CA GLU A 360 -20.69 17.62 19.22
C GLU A 360 -21.95 17.09 18.51
N ARG A 361 -22.81 17.96 17.98
CA ARG A 361 -23.98 17.53 17.19
C ARG A 361 -23.57 16.85 15.89
N VAL A 362 -22.62 17.43 15.15
CA VAL A 362 -22.12 16.83 13.90
C VAL A 362 -21.44 15.47 14.17
N LEU A 363 -20.75 15.33 15.31
CA LEU A 363 -20.19 14.04 15.72
C LEU A 363 -21.27 12.97 15.93
N MET A 364 -22.36 13.32 16.63
CA MET A 364 -23.49 12.43 16.87
C MET A 364 -24.26 12.08 15.58
N GLU A 365 -24.30 13.00 14.62
CA GLU A 365 -24.96 12.78 13.32
C GLU A 365 -24.19 11.80 12.42
N LEU A 366 -22.85 11.77 12.51
CA LEU A 366 -22.00 10.99 11.61
C LEU A 366 -21.46 9.69 12.21
N PHE A 367 -21.40 9.56 13.54
CA PHE A 367 -20.74 8.43 14.20
C PHE A 367 -21.53 7.89 15.37
N GLU A 368 -21.64 6.56 15.39
CA GLU A 368 -22.15 5.79 16.52
C GLU A 368 -20.97 5.25 17.35
N GLY A 369 -21.02 5.48 18.67
CA GLY A 369 -20.02 5.01 19.62
C GLY A 369 -18.85 5.98 19.85
N ASN A 370 -18.38 6.00 21.09
CA ASN A 370 -17.34 6.93 21.54
C ASN A 370 -16.01 6.75 20.80
N ALA A 371 -15.64 5.51 20.47
CA ALA A 371 -14.38 5.23 19.75
C ALA A 371 -14.36 5.83 18.33
N ALA A 372 -15.48 5.75 17.60
CA ALA A 372 -15.60 6.34 16.26
C ALA A 372 -15.58 7.87 16.31
N GLN A 373 -16.30 8.47 17.27
CA GLN A 373 -16.30 9.91 17.50
C GLN A 373 -14.91 10.43 17.87
N PHE A 374 -14.19 9.71 18.75
CA PHE A 374 -12.83 10.10 19.15
C PHE A 374 -11.83 10.01 17.99
N LEU A 375 -11.91 8.95 17.17
CA LEU A 375 -11.13 8.84 15.94
C LEU A 375 -11.36 10.05 15.01
N ALA A 376 -12.61 10.44 14.82
CA ALA A 376 -12.98 11.57 13.98
C ALA A 376 -12.40 12.89 14.52
N ILE A 377 -12.39 13.08 15.84
CA ILE A 377 -11.78 14.23 16.51
C ILE A 377 -10.26 14.27 16.25
N VAL A 378 -9.57 13.14 16.49
CA VAL A 378 -8.10 13.07 16.30
C VAL A 378 -7.72 13.37 14.86
N GLU A 379 -8.45 12.82 13.89
CA GLU A 379 -8.20 13.07 12.47
C GLU A 379 -8.54 14.50 12.04
N ALA A 380 -9.58 15.12 12.62
CA ALA A 380 -9.95 16.51 12.34
C ALA A 380 -8.98 17.53 12.94
N LEU A 381 -8.34 17.19 14.06
CA LEU A 381 -7.27 17.99 14.66
C LEU A 381 -5.91 17.74 13.99
N TRP A 382 -5.75 16.62 13.27
CA TRP A 382 -4.52 16.29 12.57
C TRP A 382 -4.32 17.16 11.33
N ASP A 383 -3.38 18.08 11.43
CA ASP A 383 -2.95 18.97 10.36
C ASP A 383 -1.53 18.59 9.88
N THR A 384 -1.44 17.99 8.69
CA THR A 384 -0.17 17.60 8.06
C THR A 384 0.69 18.81 7.64
N SER A 385 0.10 20.00 7.55
CA SER A 385 0.83 21.22 7.21
C SER A 385 1.63 21.79 8.39
N ARG A 386 1.37 21.32 9.63
CA ARG A 386 2.07 21.73 10.84
C ARG A 386 3.16 20.74 11.20
N ARG A 387 4.33 21.25 11.62
CA ARG A 387 5.39 20.40 12.16
C ARG A 387 4.90 19.74 13.45
N PRO A 388 5.20 18.45 13.71
CA PRO A 388 4.70 17.70 14.87
C PRO A 388 4.95 18.33 16.25
N LEU A 389 5.88 19.27 16.36
CA LEU A 389 6.25 19.96 17.60
C LEU A 389 5.82 21.44 17.63
N GLN A 390 5.16 21.93 16.58
CA GLN A 390 4.68 23.30 16.50
C GLN A 390 3.24 23.36 17.02
N THR A 391 3.10 23.45 18.35
CA THR A 391 1.83 23.59 19.07
C THR A 391 1.26 25.02 19.02
N GLY A 392 1.41 25.70 17.88
CA GLY A 392 0.79 27.01 17.67
C GLY A 392 -0.71 26.84 17.40
N MET A 393 -1.55 27.60 18.10
CA MET A 393 -2.98 27.68 17.78
C MET A 393 -3.18 28.23 16.35
N PRO A 394 -4.20 27.78 15.59
CA PRO A 394 -4.51 28.34 14.26
C PRO A 394 -4.59 29.87 14.26
N GLU A 395 -4.12 30.57 13.23
CA GLU A 395 -4.16 32.05 13.23
C GLU A 395 -5.59 32.61 13.15
N GLU A 396 -6.51 31.88 12.52
CA GLU A 396 -7.93 32.28 12.40
C GLU A 396 -8.71 31.95 13.69
N PRO A 397 -9.30 32.95 14.38
CA PRO A 397 -9.99 32.75 15.64
C PRO A 397 -11.20 31.83 15.53
N GLU A 398 -11.85 31.76 14.36
CA GLU A 398 -12.94 30.83 14.09
C GLU A 398 -12.48 29.37 14.09
N ILE A 399 -11.28 29.09 13.56
CA ILE A 399 -10.69 27.75 13.55
C ILE A 399 -10.19 27.37 14.96
N GLN A 400 -9.65 28.35 15.71
CA GLN A 400 -9.26 28.15 17.11
C GLN A 400 -10.45 27.69 17.97
N GLU A 401 -11.61 28.32 17.81
CA GLU A 401 -12.83 27.97 18.55
C GLU A 401 -13.28 26.53 18.26
N VAL A 402 -13.29 26.11 16.98
CA VAL A 402 -13.61 24.71 16.61
C VAL A 402 -12.59 23.74 17.21
N SER A 403 -11.30 24.10 17.18
CA SER A 403 -10.24 23.25 17.73
C SER A 403 -10.39 23.06 19.25
N LEU A 404 -10.74 24.13 19.98
CA LEU A 404 -11.03 24.07 21.41
C LEU A 404 -12.27 23.22 21.71
N GLU A 405 -13.32 23.34 20.90
CA GLU A 405 -14.51 22.49 21.04
C GLU A 405 -14.20 21.03 20.76
N LEU A 406 -13.42 20.73 19.73
CA LEU A 406 -12.96 19.37 19.41
C LEU A 406 -12.13 18.77 20.57
N MET A 407 -11.21 19.54 21.15
CA MET A 407 -10.44 19.10 22.31
C MET A 407 -11.32 18.88 23.55
N SER A 408 -12.27 19.78 23.82
CA SER A 408 -13.24 19.64 24.92
C SER A 408 -14.15 18.42 24.74
N ALA A 409 -14.62 18.19 23.50
CA ALA A 409 -15.40 17.02 23.12
C ALA A 409 -14.58 15.74 23.32
N GLY A 410 -13.31 15.73 22.89
CA GLY A 410 -12.38 14.62 23.07
C GLY A 410 -12.16 14.27 24.54
N ILE A 411 -11.89 15.28 25.38
CA ILE A 411 -11.77 15.08 26.84
C ILE A 411 -13.07 14.49 27.41
N SER A 412 -14.23 15.03 27.02
CA SER A 412 -15.53 14.55 27.53
C SER A 412 -15.80 13.09 27.16
N ILE A 413 -15.48 12.69 25.94
CA ILE A 413 -15.62 11.31 25.45
C ILE A 413 -14.66 10.37 26.22
N LEU A 414 -13.42 10.79 26.44
CA LEU A 414 -12.43 10.01 27.21
C LEU A 414 -12.79 9.91 28.69
N SER A 415 -13.42 10.94 29.26
CA SER A 415 -13.91 10.93 30.65
C SER A 415 -15.21 10.13 30.83
N GLY A 416 -15.78 9.53 29.78
CA GLY A 416 -17.05 8.78 29.85
C GLY A 416 -18.30 9.65 29.97
N ILE A 417 -18.16 10.98 29.91
CA ILE A 417 -19.25 11.96 30.06
C ILE A 417 -19.88 12.30 28.69
N GLY A 418 -19.12 12.11 27.60
CA GLY A 418 -19.57 12.37 26.22
C GLY A 418 -20.02 11.10 25.49
N GLY A 419 -21.06 11.24 24.65
CA GLY A 419 -21.46 10.24 23.65
C GLY A 419 -22.35 9.07 24.11
N SER A 420 -22.59 8.89 25.41
CA SER A 420 -23.51 7.85 25.94
C SER A 420 -24.87 8.42 26.36
N THR A 421 -25.96 7.73 26.01
CA THR A 421 -27.31 7.97 26.57
C THR A 421 -27.46 7.46 28.02
N GLU A 422 -26.55 6.60 28.48
CA GLU A 422 -26.56 6.05 29.84
C GLU A 422 -25.54 6.78 30.72
N ARG A 423 -26.06 7.57 31.66
CA ARG A 423 -25.29 8.21 32.73
C ARG A 423 -24.92 7.17 33.79
N ALA A 424 -23.75 6.56 33.71
CA ALA A 424 -23.13 6.01 34.90
C ALA A 424 -22.52 7.18 35.69
N ARG A 425 -23.22 7.62 36.74
CA ARG A 425 -22.65 8.54 37.73
C ARG A 425 -21.66 7.74 38.56
N ASP A 426 -20.38 7.83 38.24
CA ASP A 426 -19.33 7.48 39.18
C ASP A 426 -18.32 8.63 39.21
N ASP A 427 -18.18 9.28 40.36
CA ASP A 427 -17.38 10.50 40.59
C ASP A 427 -15.87 10.21 40.65
N SER A 428 -15.42 9.08 40.10
CA SER A 428 -14.01 8.74 39.98
C SER A 428 -13.49 9.06 38.58
N ILE A 429 -12.40 9.83 38.51
CA ILE A 429 -11.64 10.04 37.28
C ILE A 429 -11.28 8.64 36.73
N PRO A 430 -11.63 8.30 35.47
CA PRO A 430 -11.31 6.98 34.93
C PRO A 430 -9.81 6.70 35.03
N THR A 431 -9.48 5.61 35.73
CA THR A 431 -8.11 5.14 35.94
C THR A 431 -7.51 4.68 34.61
N CYS A 432 -6.79 5.57 33.95
CA CYS A 432 -5.95 5.34 32.76
C CYS A 432 -6.65 4.76 31.50
N LEU A 433 -6.32 5.40 30.36
CA LEU A 433 -6.64 4.98 29.00
C LEU A 433 -6.11 3.57 28.69
N ASN A 434 -6.87 2.51 28.99
CA ASN A 434 -6.59 1.16 28.51
C ASN A 434 -7.20 0.87 27.11
N ALA A 435 -7.57 1.93 26.38
CA ALA A 435 -8.28 1.80 25.12
C ALA A 435 -7.43 1.21 23.98
N VAL A 436 -6.12 1.49 23.95
CA VAL A 436 -5.22 0.92 22.94
C VAL A 436 -4.27 -0.03 23.63
N THR A 437 -4.58 -1.33 23.55
CA THR A 437 -3.67 -2.38 23.99
C THR A 437 -2.91 -2.94 22.79
N ALA A 438 -1.86 -3.74 23.01
CA ALA A 438 -1.17 -4.43 21.92
C ALA A 438 -2.11 -5.33 21.08
N ASN A 439 -3.31 -5.65 21.59
CA ASN A 439 -4.25 -6.59 20.99
C ASN A 439 -5.49 -5.92 20.36
N PHE A 440 -5.75 -4.63 20.63
CA PHE A 440 -6.94 -3.94 20.11
C PHE A 440 -6.58 -2.53 19.61
N THR A 441 -6.95 -2.24 18.35
CA THR A 441 -6.78 -0.90 17.78
C THR A 441 -8.03 -0.04 18.03
N LEU A 442 -7.86 1.29 17.97
CA LEU A 442 -8.99 2.23 18.04
C LEU A 442 -10.07 1.95 16.98
N MET A 443 -9.67 1.46 15.81
CA MET A 443 -10.61 1.06 14.75
C MET A 443 -11.39 -0.20 15.12
N ASP A 444 -10.80 -1.14 15.86
CA ASP A 444 -11.48 -2.37 16.28
C ASP A 444 -12.58 -2.06 17.30
N MET A 445 -12.31 -1.16 18.26
CA MET A 445 -13.31 -0.66 19.21
C MET A 445 -14.41 0.14 18.50
N ALA A 446 -14.03 1.00 17.53
CA ALA A 446 -15.00 1.76 16.73
C ALA A 446 -15.89 0.83 15.90
N ALA A 447 -15.34 -0.24 15.35
CA ALA A 447 -16.10 -1.27 14.65
C ALA A 447 -17.02 -2.06 15.60
N ALA A 448 -16.59 -2.34 16.82
CA ALA A 448 -17.43 -2.97 17.85
C ALA A 448 -18.55 -2.02 18.35
N GLY A 449 -18.41 -0.71 18.17
CA GLY A 449 -19.33 0.29 18.73
C GLY A 449 -19.14 0.49 20.23
N GLU A 450 -17.94 0.16 20.73
CA GLU A 450 -17.64 0.20 22.16
C GLU A 450 -17.48 1.64 22.67
N ASN A 451 -17.93 1.83 23.92
CA ASN A 451 -17.67 3.04 24.68
C ASN A 451 -16.41 2.84 25.53
N PHE A 452 -15.60 3.88 25.71
CA PHE A 452 -14.35 3.84 26.49
C PHE A 452 -14.53 3.53 28.01
N GLY A 453 -15.71 3.07 28.43
CA GLY A 453 -16.05 2.72 29.82
C GLY A 453 -16.56 1.28 30.02
N VAL A 454 -16.57 0.41 29.01
CA VAL A 454 -17.04 -0.98 29.14
C VAL A 454 -15.97 -1.97 28.68
N LEU A 455 -14.82 -1.97 29.35
CA LEU A 455 -13.97 -3.18 29.42
C LEU A 455 -14.33 -3.89 30.72
N SER A 456 -15.49 -4.54 30.76
CA SER A 456 -15.76 -5.53 31.79
C SER A 456 -14.79 -6.68 31.59
N PHE A 457 -13.79 -6.79 32.46
CA PHE A 457 -13.01 -8.00 32.64
C PHE A 457 -13.99 -9.17 32.82
N HIS A 458 -14.14 -10.01 31.80
CA HIS A 458 -14.56 -11.40 32.01
C HIS A 458 -13.29 -12.22 32.12
N ILE A 459 -12.85 -12.38 33.37
CA ILE A 459 -11.95 -13.46 33.76
C ILE A 459 -12.80 -14.74 33.72
N SER A 460 -12.44 -15.66 32.84
CA SER A 460 -12.73 -17.08 32.96
C SER A 460 -11.53 -17.85 32.45
#